data_AF-A0A8J4UA27-F1
#
_entry.id   AF-A0A8J4UA27-F1
#
_cell.length_a   1.000
_cell.length_b   1.000
_cell.length_c   1.000
_cell.angle_alpha   90.00
_cell.angle_beta   90.00
_cell.angle_gamma   90.00
#
_symmetry.space_group_name_H-M   'P 1'
#
loop_
_entity.id
_entity.type
_entity.pdbx_description
1 polymer ?
#
loop_
_entity_poly.entity_id
_entity_poly.type
_entity_poly.pdbx_seq_one_letter_code
_entity_poly.pdbx_strand_id
1 'polypeptide(L)' 'PPKWNIEPEGQVNIIGADVIIRCAAYGNPVPSVTWMVNGRSFSGMTPCDAKP' A
#
# COMPACT_ATOMS: atom_id res chain seq x y z
N PRO A 1 -16.10 -7.69 -9.37
CA PRO A 1 -15.69 -6.92 -8.17
C PRO A 1 -14.17 -7.09 -7.98
N PRO A 2 -13.44 -6.08 -7.49
CA PRO A 2 -12.02 -6.20 -7.21
C PRO A 2 -11.78 -7.27 -6.15
N LYS A 3 -10.71 -8.04 -6.32
CA LYS A 3 -10.27 -9.06 -5.37
C LYS A 3 -8.80 -8.84 -5.04
N TRP A 4 -8.42 -9.09 -3.79
CA TRP A 4 -7.03 -9.08 -3.38
C TRP A 4 -6.30 -10.26 -4.02
N ASN A 5 -5.20 -9.96 -4.69
CA ASN A 5 -4.15 -10.93 -4.98
C ASN A 5 -3.16 -11.00 -3.82
N ILE A 6 -2.84 -9.84 -3.24
CA ILE A 6 -2.04 -9.70 -2.02
C ILE A 6 -2.78 -8.72 -1.13
N GLU A 7 -3.31 -9.22 -0.02
CA GLU A 7 -3.97 -8.40 1.00
C GLU A 7 -2.91 -7.73 1.89
N PRO A 8 -3.07 -6.44 2.22
CA PRO A 8 -2.13 -5.76 3.10
C PRO A 8 -2.25 -6.27 4.54
N GLU A 9 -1.10 -6.56 5.15
CA GLU A 9 -1.01 -7.03 6.53
C GLU A 9 -0.53 -5.93 7.47
N GLY A 10 -0.98 -5.99 8.72
CA GLY A 10 -0.48 -5.11 9.78
C GLY A 10 0.97 -5.46 10.13
N GLN A 11 1.82 -4.43 10.23
CA GLN A 11 3.23 -4.58 10.56
C GLN A 11 3.61 -3.69 11.75
N VAL A 12 4.49 -4.20 12.60
CA VAL A 12 5.14 -3.42 13.67
C VAL A 12 6.62 -3.30 13.30
N ASN A 13 7.11 -2.07 13.19
CA ASN A 13 8.50 -1.77 12.86
C ASN A 13 9.15 -0.89 13.92
N ILE A 14 10.48 -0.83 13.88
CA ILE A 14 11.29 -0.01 14.78
C ILE A 14 11.11 1.46 14.40
N ILE A 15 11.13 2.35 15.39
CA ILE A 15 11.05 3.80 15.19
C ILE A 15 12.23 4.25 14.31
N GLY A 16 11.92 5.00 13.25
CA GLY A 16 12.91 5.49 12.28
C GLY A 16 13.27 4.49 11.17
N ALA A 17 12.69 3.28 11.18
CA ALA A 17 12.80 2.35 10.06
C ALA A 17 11.68 2.59 9.03
N ASP A 18 11.97 2.27 7.77
CA ASP A 18 10.98 2.28 6.70
C ASP A 18 9.97 1.14 6.87
N VAL A 19 8.73 1.38 6.43
CA VAL A 19 7.66 0.39 6.43
C VAL A 19 7.25 0.08 5.00
N ILE A 20 7.23 -1.20 4.65
CA ILE A 20 6.85 -1.68 3.31
C ILE A 20 5.54 -2.47 3.42
N ILE A 21 4.43 -1.81 3.09
CA ILE A 21 3.12 -2.45 3.05
C ILE A 21 2.84 -2.89 1.62
N ARG A 22 2.80 -4.20 1.39
CA ARG A 22 2.55 -4.78 0.07
C ARG A 22 1.05 -4.93 -0.15
N CYS A 23 0.59 -4.59 -1.35
CA CYS A 23 -0.79 -4.84 -1.77
C CYS A 23 -0.84 -5.11 -3.27
N ALA A 24 -1.76 -5.97 -3.69
CA ALA A 24 -2.09 -6.15 -5.10
C ALA A 24 -3.55 -6.55 -5.22
N ALA A 25 -4.28 -5.90 -6.13
CA ALA A 25 -5.68 -6.21 -6.42
C ALA A 25 -5.85 -6.47 -7.92
N TYR A 26 -6.77 -7.35 -8.27
CA TYR A 26 -7.14 -7.66 -9.65
C TYR A 26 -8.64 -7.52 -9.86
N GLY A 27 -9.02 -7.21 -11.10
CA GLY A 27 -10.40 -7.00 -11.50
C GLY A 27 -10.48 -6.66 -12.99
N ASN A 28 -11.70 -6.70 -13.53
CA ASN A 28 -11.99 -6.18 -14.86
C ASN A 28 -13.14 -5.16 -14.75
N PRO A 29 -12.89 -3.84 -14.93
CA PRO A 29 -11.60 -3.22 -15.24
C PRO A 29 -10.58 -3.33 -14.10
N VAL A 30 -9.29 -3.10 -14.41
CA VAL A 30 -8.20 -3.15 -13.43
C VAL A 30 -8.44 -2.11 -12.33
N PRO A 31 -8.38 -2.51 -11.04
CA PRO A 31 -8.66 -1.59 -9.94
C PRO A 31 -7.48 -0.65 -9.65
N SER A 32 -7.79 0.57 -9.22
CA SER A 32 -6.81 1.49 -8.63
C SER A 32 -6.74 1.26 -7.13
N VAL A 33 -5.52 1.11 -6.59
CA VAL A 33 -5.30 0.98 -5.15
C VAL A 33 -4.81 2.31 -4.59
N THR A 34 -5.45 2.76 -3.51
CA THR A 34 -5.09 3.98 -2.78
C THR A 34 -4.93 3.69 -1.30
N TRP A 35 -4.14 4.52 -0.62
CA TRP A 35 -3.84 4.34 0.79
C TRP A 35 -4.47 5.45 1.63
N MET A 36 -4.83 5.09 2.85
CA MET A 36 -5.39 6.01 3.82
C MET A 36 -4.74 5.83 5.18
N VAL A 37 -4.51 6.93 5.88
CA VAL A 37 -4.03 6.94 7.27
C VAL A 37 -5.12 7.58 8.11
N ASN A 38 -5.65 6.84 9.08
CA ASN A 38 -6.73 7.29 9.96
C ASN A 38 -7.94 7.87 9.19
N GLY A 39 -8.32 7.22 8.09
CA GLY A 39 -9.45 7.61 7.24
C GLY A 39 -9.19 8.79 6.28
N ARG A 40 -7.95 9.29 6.19
CA ARG A 40 -7.57 10.36 5.25
C ARG A 40 -6.70 9.82 4.13
N SER A 41 -6.90 10.30 2.91
CA SER A 41 -6.06 9.94 1.77
C SER A 41 -4.59 10.24 2.05
N PHE A 42 -3.74 9.26 1.75
CA PHE A 42 -2.31 9.35 1.92
C PHE A 42 -1.63 9.38 0.56
N SER A 43 -0.96 10.50 0.25
CA SER A 43 -0.21 10.69 -0.99
C SER A 43 1.31 10.60 -0.79
N GLY A 44 1.77 10.37 0.44
CA GLY A 44 3.18 10.36 0.82
C GLY A 44 3.92 9.05 0.53
N MET A 45 3.46 8.27 -0.45
CA MET A 45 4.13 7.02 -0.82
C MET A 45 5.30 7.30 -1.73
N THR A 46 6.49 7.01 -1.24
CA THR A 46 7.65 6.80 -2.10
C THR A 46 7.50 5.44 -2.79
N PRO A 47 7.61 5.37 -4.14
CA PRO A 47 7.70 4.09 -4.82
C PRO A 47 8.81 3.24 -4.20
N CYS A 48 8.61 1.92 -4.11
CA CYS A 48 9.64 1.00 -3.59
C CYS A 48 10.98 1.09 -4.37
N ASP A 49 10.96 1.70 -5.56
CA ASP A 49 12.10 1.91 -6.45
C ASP A 49 12.71 3.32 -6.37
N ALA A 50 12.16 4.21 -5.54
CA ALA A 50 12.70 5.55 -5.32
C ALA A 50 13.83 5.50 -4.29
N LYS A 51 14.93 4.81 -4.65
CA LYS A 51 16.22 4.96 -3.98
C LYS A 51 16.95 6.15 -4.64
N PRO A 52 17.70 6.98 -3.89
CA PRO A 52 18.69 7.86 -4.52
C PRO A 52 19.76 7.06 -5.29
#